data_AF-A0A6V7M9S9-F1
#
_entry.id   AF-A0A6V7M9S9-F1
#
_cell.length_a   1.000
_cell.length_b   1.000
_cell.length_c   1.000
_cell.angle_alpha   90.00
_cell.angle_beta   90.00
_cell.angle_gamma   90.00
#
_symmetry.space_group_name_H-M   'P 1'
#
loop_
_entity.id
_entity.type
_entity.pdbx_description
1 polymer ?
#
loop_
_entity_poly.entity_id
_entity_poly.type
_entity_poly.pdbx_seq_one_letter_code
_entity_poly.pdbx_strand_id
1 'polypeptide(L)'
;SGEGMGIRLDSASAFAGAIISPYYDSLLVKVIAHAADLQSSCSKMNRALREFRVRGVKTNIPFLLNVLENQKFLNGNVDTYFIDENPQLFKFQPSQNRAQKLLNYLGTVLVNGPSTPLATGLKPAEIKPHIPEIPI
;
A
#
# COMPACT_ATOMS: atom_id res chain seq x y z
N SER A 1 4.69 -8.39 4.26
CA SER A 1 5.32 -8.05 5.55
C SER A 1 6.31 -6.92 5.30
N GLY A 2 6.53 -6.06 6.30
CA GLY A 2 7.55 -5.00 6.31
C GLY A 2 8.69 -5.29 7.29
N GLU A 3 8.92 -6.58 7.56
CA GLU A 3 9.84 -7.08 8.59
C GLU A 3 11.30 -6.95 8.14
N GLY A 4 12.24 -7.16 9.07
CA GLY A 4 13.67 -7.08 8.82
C GLY A 4 14.44 -6.47 9.99
N MET A 5 15.75 -6.30 9.81
CA MET A 5 16.65 -5.83 10.87
C MET A 5 16.21 -4.48 11.47
N GLY A 6 15.91 -4.50 12.76
CA GLY A 6 15.45 -3.32 13.50
C GLY A 6 13.99 -2.95 13.25
N ILE A 7 13.15 -3.88 12.77
CA ILE A 7 11.69 -3.75 12.78
C ILE A 7 11.10 -4.82 13.70
N ARG A 8 10.22 -4.38 14.62
CA ARG A 8 9.38 -5.25 15.46
C ARG A 8 7.91 -4.99 15.12
N LEU A 9 7.14 -6.06 15.03
CA LEU A 9 5.69 -6.03 14.84
C LEU A 9 4.99 -6.65 16.03
N ASP A 10 4.10 -5.89 16.67
CA ASP A 10 3.16 -6.42 17.67
C ASP A 10 1.73 -6.29 17.10
N SER A 11 1.13 -7.40 16.68
CA SER A 11 -0.25 -7.43 16.19
C SER A 11 -1.15 -8.20 17.15
N ALA A 12 -2.35 -7.68 17.39
CA ALA A 12 -3.38 -8.35 18.19
C ALA A 12 -4.52 -8.87 17.30
N SER A 13 -5.09 -8.00 16.46
CA SER A 13 -6.35 -8.28 15.75
C SER A 13 -6.20 -8.30 14.22
N ALA A 14 -5.00 -8.11 13.68
CA ALA A 14 -4.78 -8.01 12.23
C ALA A 14 -4.17 -9.30 11.65
N PHE A 15 -5.02 -10.29 11.43
CA PHE A 15 -4.70 -11.48 10.65
C PHE A 15 -5.61 -11.59 9.41
N ALA A 16 -5.25 -12.44 8.45
CA ALA A 16 -6.04 -12.60 7.24
C ALA A 16 -7.44 -13.13 7.56
N GLY A 17 -8.49 -12.43 7.12
CA GLY A 17 -9.89 -12.76 7.40
C GLY A 17 -10.43 -12.21 8.71
N ALA A 18 -9.64 -11.48 9.49
CA ALA A 18 -10.13 -10.82 10.71
C ALA A 18 -11.21 -9.79 10.38
N ILE A 19 -12.28 -9.78 11.19
CA ILE A 19 -13.35 -8.78 11.13
C ILE A 19 -13.04 -7.71 12.17
N ILE A 20 -12.84 -6.48 11.70
CA ILE A 20 -12.55 -5.35 12.58
C ILE A 20 -13.86 -4.83 13.16
N SER A 21 -14.04 -5.03 14.48
CA SER A 21 -15.22 -4.59 15.22
C SER A 21 -15.22 -3.07 15.42
N PRO A 22 -16.39 -2.39 15.31
CA PRO A 22 -16.51 -0.98 15.64
C PRO A 22 -16.55 -0.70 17.15
N TYR A 23 -16.62 -1.73 18.00
CA TYR A 23 -16.78 -1.58 19.45
C TYR A 23 -15.47 -1.37 20.22
N TYR A 24 -14.32 -1.59 19.57
CA TYR A 24 -12.99 -1.40 20.16
C TYR A 24 -12.19 -0.37 19.37
N ASP A 25 -10.96 -0.10 19.80
CA ASP A 25 -10.06 0.75 19.06
C ASP A 25 -9.70 0.14 17.69
N SER A 26 -9.36 1.00 16.74
CA SER A 26 -9.06 0.62 15.36
C SER A 26 -7.61 0.11 15.18
N LEU A 27 -6.95 -0.30 16.26
CA LEU A 27 -5.55 -0.73 16.24
C LEU A 27 -5.38 -2.08 15.54
N LEU A 28 -4.63 -2.08 14.42
CA LEU A 28 -4.32 -3.31 13.67
C LEU A 28 -2.99 -3.93 14.11
N VAL A 29 -1.92 -3.13 14.09
CA VAL A 29 -0.55 -3.55 14.39
C VAL A 29 0.25 -2.36 14.89
N LYS A 30 1.13 -2.60 15.86
CA LYS A 30 2.18 -1.65 16.25
C LYS A 30 3.46 -2.02 15.50
N VAL A 31 4.01 -1.05 14.77
CA VAL A 31 5.29 -1.18 14.08
C VAL A 31 6.30 -0.35 14.85
N ILE A 32 7.41 -0.97 15.26
CA ILE A 32 8.46 -0.32 16.03
C ILE A 32 9.75 -0.45 15.23
N ALA A 33 10.39 0.68 14.92
CA ALA A 33 11.67 0.72 14.23
C ALA A 33 12.78 1.16 15.19
N HIS A 34 13.94 0.53 15.09
CA HIS A 34 15.12 0.82 15.91
C HIS A 34 16.40 0.89 15.07
N ALA A 35 17.18 1.94 15.31
CA ALA A 35 18.50 2.19 14.73
C ALA A 35 19.31 3.12 15.65
N ALA A 36 20.52 3.48 15.23
CA ALA A 36 21.43 4.33 16.01
C ALA A 36 20.94 5.78 16.16
N ASP A 37 20.13 6.27 15.22
CA ASP A 37 19.61 7.63 15.21
C ASP A 37 18.16 7.69 14.67
N LEU A 38 17.54 8.85 14.80
CA LEU A 38 16.15 9.08 14.41
C LEU A 38 15.94 8.93 12.90
N GLN A 39 16.84 9.47 12.08
CA GLN A 39 16.76 9.44 10.63
C GLN A 39 16.82 8.00 10.10
N SER A 40 17.74 7.19 10.62
CA SER A 40 17.89 5.77 10.32
C SER A 40 16.67 4.97 10.77
N SER A 41 16.11 5.28 11.94
CA SER A 41 14.89 4.65 12.44
C SER A 41 13.68 5.02 11.57
N CYS A 42 13.56 6.28 11.16
CA CYS A 42 12.52 6.75 10.25
C CYS A 42 12.63 6.12 8.87
N SER A 43 13.84 5.97 8.33
CA SER A 43 14.10 5.29 7.05
C SER A 43 13.63 3.83 7.08
N LYS A 44 13.96 3.10 8.15
CA LYS A 44 13.48 1.72 8.35
C LYS A 44 11.96 1.66 8.47
N MET A 45 11.35 2.57 9.24
CA MET A 45 9.89 2.66 9.40
C MET A 45 9.21 2.96 8.07
N ASN A 46 9.74 3.91 7.29
CA ASN A 46 9.21 4.30 5.98
C ASN A 46 9.20 3.10 5.02
N ARG A 47 10.32 2.36 4.93
CA ARG A 47 10.38 1.10 4.17
C ARG A 47 9.32 0.11 4.65
N ALA A 48 9.27 -0.17 5.96
CA ALA A 48 8.34 -1.14 6.52
C ALA A 48 6.88 -0.80 6.18
N LEU A 49 6.48 0.47 6.37
CA LEU A 49 5.13 0.97 6.06
C LEU A 49 4.82 0.92 4.55
N ARG A 50 5.79 1.19 3.67
CA ARG A 50 5.62 1.06 2.21
C ARG A 50 5.51 -0.40 1.74
N GLU A 51 6.11 -1.34 2.47
CA GLU A 51 6.00 -2.78 2.22
C GLU A 51 4.70 -3.38 2.79
N PHE A 52 4.08 -2.73 3.78
CA PHE A 52 2.81 -3.18 4.34
C PHE A 52 1.70 -3.28 3.26
N ARG A 53 0.94 -4.36 3.32
CA ARG A 53 -0.20 -4.63 2.43
C ARG A 53 -1.40 -4.95 3.29
N VAL A 54 -2.28 -3.97 3.43
CA VAL A 54 -3.58 -4.13 4.11
C VAL A 54 -4.67 -3.89 3.06
N ARG A 55 -5.65 -4.79 3.02
CA ARG A 55 -6.80 -4.74 2.10
C ARG A 55 -8.07 -4.94 2.92
N GLY A 56 -9.21 -4.47 2.41
CA GLY A 56 -10.51 -4.54 3.08
C GLY A 56 -10.85 -3.29 3.91
N VAL A 57 -9.86 -2.66 4.54
CA VAL A 57 -10.04 -1.43 5.33
C VAL A 57 -9.08 -0.32 4.91
N LYS A 58 -9.44 0.93 5.18
CA LYS A 58 -8.52 2.07 5.09
C LYS A 58 -7.59 2.09 6.30
N THR A 59 -6.38 2.59 6.12
CA THR A 59 -5.37 2.72 7.18
C THR A 59 -4.80 4.14 7.21
N ASN A 60 -4.19 4.51 8.34
CA ASN A 60 -3.48 5.78 8.51
C ASN A 60 -2.05 5.78 7.93
N ILE A 61 -1.64 4.72 7.22
CA ILE A 61 -0.29 4.58 6.66
C ILE A 61 0.14 5.80 5.81
N PRO A 62 -0.69 6.36 4.88
CA PRO A 62 -0.28 7.52 4.09
C PRO A 62 0.06 8.75 4.95
N PHE A 63 -0.67 8.96 6.04
CA PHE A 63 -0.40 10.04 6.99
C PHE A 63 0.92 9.82 7.73
N LEU A 64 1.15 8.60 8.23
CA LEU A 64 2.40 8.25 8.93
C LEU A 64 3.62 8.42 8.02
N LEU A 65 3.52 8.06 6.73
CA LEU A 65 4.58 8.29 5.76
C LEU A 65 4.89 9.79 5.59
N ASN A 66 3.85 10.63 5.47
CA ASN A 66 4.03 12.08 5.38
C ASN A 66 4.73 12.66 6.63
N VAL A 67 4.44 12.15 7.83
CA VAL A 67 5.11 12.56 9.08
C VAL A 67 6.59 12.16 9.06
N LEU A 68 6.89 10.90 8.69
CA LEU A 68 8.25 10.35 8.66
C LEU A 68 9.15 10.99 7.58
N GLU A 69 8.56 11.68 6.60
CA GLU A 69 9.26 12.40 5.53
C GLU A 69 9.38 13.91 5.83
N ASN A 70 8.73 14.41 6.88
CA ASN A 70 8.76 15.82 7.26
C ASN A 70 10.08 16.19 7.96
N GLN A 71 10.72 17.27 7.51
CA GLN A 71 12.02 17.72 8.04
C GLN A 71 11.95 18.16 9.52
N LYS A 72 10.85 18.77 9.98
CA LYS A 72 10.70 19.12 11.41
C LYS A 72 10.73 17.86 12.28
N PHE A 73 10.02 16.81 11.87
CA PHE A 73 10.01 15.52 12.56
C PHE A 73 11.37 14.84 12.53
N LEU A 74 12.01 14.77 11.35
CA LEU A 74 13.34 14.16 11.21
C LEU A 74 14.42 14.86 12.03
N ASN A 75 14.30 16.17 12.23
CA ASN A 75 15.24 16.94 13.05
C ASN A 75 14.90 16.90 14.55
N GLY A 76 13.81 16.24 14.96
CA GLY A 76 13.35 16.21 16.36
C GLY A 76 12.76 17.53 16.86
N ASN A 77 12.54 18.50 15.96
CA ASN A 77 12.04 19.84 16.29
C ASN A 77 10.51 19.88 16.18
N VAL A 78 9.84 19.13 17.07
CA VAL A 78 8.37 19.02 17.11
C VAL A 78 7.85 19.27 18.51
N ASP A 79 6.65 19.86 18.59
CA ASP A 79 5.88 20.04 19.81
C ASP A 79 4.48 19.42 19.64
N THR A 80 3.58 19.69 20.59
CA THR A 80 2.21 19.17 20.55
C THR A 80 1.35 19.79 19.46
N TYR A 81 1.75 20.92 18.87
CA TYR A 81 1.03 21.60 17.78
C TYR A 81 1.52 21.18 16.40
N PHE A 82 2.61 20.40 16.31
CA PHE A 82 3.23 20.00 15.04
C PHE A 82 2.23 19.49 13.99
N ILE A 83 1.27 18.63 14.35
CA ILE A 83 0.33 18.09 13.37
C ILE A 83 -0.64 19.19 12.87
N ASP A 84 -1.14 20.01 13.79
CA ASP A 84 -2.13 21.06 13.50
C ASP A 84 -1.53 22.19 12.64
N GLU A 85 -0.26 22.52 12.85
CA GLU A 85 0.48 23.53 12.09
C GLU A 85 0.96 23.05 10.71
N ASN A 86 0.83 21.76 10.42
CA ASN A 86 1.34 21.16 9.18
C ASN A 86 0.22 20.50 8.37
N PRO A 87 -0.76 21.27 7.83
CA PRO A 87 -1.90 20.73 7.09
C PRO A 87 -1.50 19.96 5.82
N GLN A 88 -0.29 20.17 5.29
CA GLN A 88 0.26 19.39 4.20
C GLN A 88 0.42 17.90 4.52
N LEU A 89 0.49 17.51 5.80
CA LEU A 89 0.53 16.10 6.23
C LEU A 89 -0.72 15.33 5.79
N PHE A 90 -1.83 16.03 5.51
CA PHE A 90 -3.10 15.45 5.05
C PHE A 90 -3.25 15.45 3.52
N LYS A 91 -2.22 15.89 2.78
CA LYS A 91 -2.20 15.78 1.32
C LYS A 91 -1.69 14.39 0.93
N PHE A 92 -2.61 13.51 0.53
CA PHE A 92 -2.31 12.13 0.20
C PHE A 92 -2.20 11.90 -1.30
N GLN A 93 -1.19 11.15 -1.71
CA GLN A 93 -1.07 10.69 -3.09
C GLN A 93 -1.98 9.46 -3.30
N PRO A 94 -2.91 9.50 -4.28
CA PRO A 94 -3.78 8.38 -4.53
C PRO A 94 -2.98 7.19 -5.08
N SER A 95 -3.20 6.00 -4.50
CA SER A 95 -2.65 4.77 -5.05
C SER A 95 -3.32 4.43 -6.38
N GLN A 96 -2.51 4.17 -7.41
CA GLN A 96 -2.98 3.79 -8.74
C GLN A 96 -3.74 2.46 -8.76
N ASN A 97 -3.47 1.56 -7.79
CA ASN A 97 -4.14 0.27 -7.60
C ASN A 97 -4.24 -0.60 -8.89
N ARG A 98 -3.21 -0.55 -9.74
CA ARG A 98 -3.21 -1.17 -11.09
C ARG A 98 -3.59 -2.65 -11.09
N ALA A 99 -2.96 -3.46 -10.24
CA ALA A 99 -3.23 -4.90 -10.17
C ALA A 99 -4.68 -5.21 -9.78
N GLN A 100 -5.25 -4.47 -8.83
CA GLN A 100 -6.65 -4.64 -8.42
C GLN A 100 -7.61 -4.30 -9.57
N LYS A 101 -7.34 -3.21 -10.30
CA LYS A 101 -8.15 -2.81 -11.47
C LYS A 101 -8.11 -3.89 -12.56
N LEU A 102 -6.94 -4.46 -12.82
CA LEU A 102 -6.77 -5.54 -13.79
C LEU A 102 -7.50 -6.81 -13.37
N LEU A 103 -7.36 -7.24 -12.11
CA LEU A 103 -8.06 -8.42 -11.58
C LEU A 103 -9.58 -8.23 -11.64
N ASN A 104 -10.07 -7.04 -11.31
CA ASN A 104 -11.49 -6.72 -11.41
C ASN A 104 -11.99 -6.83 -12.85
N TYR A 105 -11.22 -6.29 -13.81
CA TYR A 105 -11.54 -6.42 -15.24
C TYR A 105 -11.59 -7.88 -15.69
N LEU A 106 -10.55 -8.67 -15.40
CA LEU A 106 -10.51 -10.10 -15.76
C LEU A 106 -11.68 -10.87 -15.15
N GLY A 107 -11.98 -10.65 -13.86
CA GLY A 107 -13.12 -11.27 -13.20
C GLY A 107 -14.46 -10.88 -13.83
N THR A 108 -14.60 -9.61 -14.21
CA THR A 108 -15.82 -9.10 -14.87
C THR A 108 -16.02 -9.77 -16.22
N VAL A 109 -14.98 -9.86 -17.04
CA VAL A 109 -15.03 -10.49 -18.37
C VAL A 109 -15.27 -11.99 -18.27
N LEU A 110 -14.66 -12.68 -17.30
CA LEU A 110 -14.84 -14.13 -17.12
C LEU A 110 -16.26 -14.50 -16.68
N VAL A 111 -16.89 -13.68 -15.82
CA VAL A 111 -18.24 -13.95 -15.29
C VAL A 111 -19.33 -13.45 -16.22
N ASN A 112 -19.19 -12.23 -16.75
CA ASN A 112 -20.24 -11.57 -17.53
C ASN A 112 -20.03 -11.66 -19.05
N GLY A 113 -18.89 -12.20 -19.49
CA GLY A 113 -18.46 -12.15 -20.89
C GLY A 113 -17.84 -10.80 -21.28
N PRO A 114 -17.15 -10.73 -22.43
CA PRO A 114 -16.64 -9.48 -22.96
C PRO A 114 -17.80 -8.57 -23.41
N SER A 115 -17.68 -7.26 -23.15
CA SER A 115 -18.64 -6.26 -23.63
C SER A 115 -18.62 -6.11 -25.14
N THR A 116 -17.52 -6.50 -25.78
CA THR A 116 -17.36 -6.47 -27.23
C THR A 116 -17.80 -7.81 -27.81
N PRO A 117 -18.82 -7.84 -28.68
CA PRO A 117 -19.20 -9.06 -29.37
C PRO A 117 -18.04 -9.56 -30.22
N LEU A 118 -17.71 -10.84 -30.08
CA LEU A 118 -16.76 -11.49 -30.98
C LEU A 118 -17.39 -11.56 -32.37
N ALA A 119 -16.60 -11.26 -33.42
CA ALA A 119 -17.05 -11.36 -34.80
C ALA A 119 -17.47 -12.80 -35.19
N THR A 120 -16.97 -13.80 -34.45
CA THR A 120 -17.31 -15.21 -34.62
C THR A 120 -17.46 -15.87 -33.24
N GLY A 121 -18.18 -17.00 -33.18
CA GLY A 121 -18.25 -17.84 -31.97
C GLY A 121 -17.04 -18.76 -31.77
N LEU A 122 -16.05 -18.72 -32.66
CA LEU A 122 -14.85 -19.54 -32.57
C LEU A 122 -13.90 -18.96 -31.53
N LYS A 123 -13.27 -19.85 -30.75
CA LYS A 123 -12.17 -19.43 -29.86
C LYS A 123 -10.99 -18.93 -30.73
N PRO A 124 -10.28 -17.87 -30.30
CA PRO A 124 -9.04 -17.46 -30.95
C PRO A 124 -8.05 -18.62 -31.06
N ALA A 125 -7.32 -18.71 -32.18
CA ALA A 125 -6.30 -19.72 -32.36
C ALA A 125 -5.11 -19.46 -31.41
N GLU A 126 -4.56 -20.52 -30.82
CA GLU A 126 -3.32 -20.45 -30.06
C GLU A 126 -2.13 -20.31 -31.03
N ILE A 127 -1.74 -19.06 -31.30
CA ILE A 127 -0.56 -18.75 -32.12
C ILE A 127 0.53 -18.11 -31.26
N LYS A 128 1.78 -18.51 -31.47
CA LYS A 128 2.94 -17.76 -30.96
C LYS A 128 3.26 -16.66 -31.99
N PRO A 129 3.02 -15.38 -31.69
CA PRO A 129 3.28 -14.32 -32.66
C PRO A 129 4.78 -14.21 -32.95
N HIS A 130 5.15 -14.06 -34.21
CA HIS A 130 6.51 -13.69 -34.60
C HIS A 130 6.73 -12.21 -34.27
N ILE A 131 7.62 -11.92 -33.33
CA ILE A 131 7.98 -10.54 -32.96
C ILE A 131 9.19 -10.15 -33.83
N PRO A 132 9.06 -9.15 -34.73
CA PRO A 132 10.18 -8.72 -35.56
C PRO A 132 11.27 -8.06 -34.72
N GLU A 133 12.53 -8.25 -35.10
CA GLU A 133 13.67 -7.58 -34.48
C GLU A 133 13.68 -6.10 -34.87
N ILE A 134 13.76 -5.23 -33.87
CA ILE A 134 13.89 -3.78 -34.05
C ILE A 134 15.39 -3.47 -33.93
N PRO A 135 16.02 -2.77 -34.89
CA PRO A 135 17.39 -2.29 -34.71
C PRO A 135 17.44 -1.35 -33.50
N ILE A 136 18.32 -1.66 -32.54
CA ILE A 136 18.59 -0.87 -31.33
C ILE A 136 19.29 0.43 -31.71
#